data_AF-A0AA51QAQ9-F1
#
_entry.id   AF-A0AA51QAQ9-F1
#
_cell.length_a   1.000
_cell.length_b   1.000
_cell.length_c   1.000
_cell.angle_alpha   90.00
_cell.angle_beta   90.00
_cell.angle_gamma   90.00
#
_symmetry.space_group_name_H-M   'P 1'
#
loop_
_entity.id
_entity.type
_entity.pdbx_description
1 polymer ?
#
loop_
_entity_poly.entity_id
_entity_poly.type
_entity_poly.pdbx_seq_one_letter_code
_entity_poly.pdbx_strand_id
1 'polypeptide(L)'
;MAFMGIEYKDQIGGLGIFSLANWITSKAFDSYIARKELDPEQRVYIQVGTQEGDDTDRKLLYGNMKQAYIDGSLMYYKQLLKGSVPIDNIHLNIFADEEHNEIAWRKHLPECLRFLSEKWS
;
A
#
# COMPACT_ATOMS: atom_id res chain seq x y z
N MET A 1 4.82 6.46 -1.02
CA MET A 1 5.62 5.23 -0.75
C MET A 1 5.68 4.30 -1.96
N ALA A 2 4.54 3.85 -2.51
CA ALA A 2 4.49 2.89 -3.64
C ALA A 2 5.36 3.30 -4.85
N PHE A 3 5.31 4.58 -5.26
CA PHE A 3 6.16 5.12 -6.33
C PHE A 3 7.66 4.94 -6.03
N MET A 4 8.10 5.26 -4.81
CA MET A 4 9.50 5.15 -4.43
C MET A 4 9.98 3.70 -4.46
N GLY A 5 9.13 2.74 -4.05
CA GLY A 5 9.45 1.32 -4.16
C GLY A 5 9.71 0.87 -5.58
N ILE A 6 9.00 1.43 -6.56
CA ILE A 6 9.17 1.07 -7.96
C ILE A 6 10.37 1.79 -8.57
N GLU A 7 10.50 3.10 -8.35
CA GLU A 7 11.55 3.91 -8.98
C GLU A 7 12.94 3.62 -8.37
N TYR A 8 13.00 3.31 -7.09
CA TYR A 8 14.24 3.07 -6.33
C TYR A 8 14.31 1.63 -5.80
N LYS A 9 13.82 0.66 -6.59
CA LYS A 9 13.78 -0.76 -6.22
C LYS A 9 15.16 -1.33 -5.86
N ASP A 10 16.23 -0.80 -6.48
CA ASP A 10 17.61 -1.22 -6.19
C ASP A 10 18.14 -0.72 -4.84
N GLN A 11 17.47 0.24 -4.22
CA GLN A 11 17.80 0.79 -2.90
C GLN A 11 16.77 0.42 -1.81
N ILE A 12 15.53 0.16 -2.22
CA ILE A 12 14.39 -0.10 -1.32
C ILE A 12 13.88 -1.52 -1.55
N GLY A 13 14.43 -2.48 -0.80
CA GLY A 13 13.99 -3.88 -0.85
C GLY A 13 12.71 -4.17 -0.05
N GLY A 14 12.24 -3.24 0.78
CA GLY A 14 11.07 -3.43 1.65
C GLY A 14 10.22 -2.17 1.80
N LEU A 15 8.90 -2.31 1.70
CA LEU A 15 7.95 -1.21 1.81
C LEU A 15 6.83 -1.50 2.81
N GLY A 16 6.71 -0.67 3.84
CA GLY A 16 5.54 -0.57 4.70
C GLY A 16 4.60 0.51 4.21
N ILE A 17 3.39 0.14 3.81
CA ILE A 17 2.37 1.05 3.29
C ILE A 17 1.15 0.97 4.20
N PHE A 18 0.83 2.08 4.84
CA PHE A 18 -0.35 2.24 5.69
C PHE A 18 -1.27 3.26 5.02
N SER A 19 -2.55 2.90 4.88
CA SER A 19 -3.59 3.75 4.28
C SER A 19 -3.17 4.37 2.94
N LEU A 20 -3.01 3.53 1.90
CA LEU A 20 -2.50 3.97 0.61
C LEU A 20 -3.41 5.01 -0.08
N ALA A 21 -2.97 6.27 -0.11
CA ALA A 21 -3.68 7.39 -0.75
C ALA A 21 -3.44 7.52 -2.26
N ASN A 22 -3.05 6.43 -2.95
CA ASN A 22 -2.71 6.48 -4.38
C ASN A 22 -3.91 6.73 -5.30
N TRP A 23 -5.13 6.65 -4.76
CA TRP A 23 -6.35 6.97 -5.48
C TRP A 23 -6.38 8.43 -6.00
N ILE A 24 -5.68 9.36 -5.34
CA ILE A 24 -5.58 10.78 -5.76
C ILE A 24 -4.94 10.92 -7.16
N THR A 25 -3.99 10.04 -7.49
CA THR A 25 -3.22 10.09 -8.74
C THR A 25 -3.31 8.78 -9.54
N SER A 26 -4.35 7.98 -9.27
CA SER A 26 -4.53 6.60 -9.77
C SER A 26 -4.15 6.43 -11.25
N LYS A 27 -4.75 7.20 -12.16
CA LYS A 27 -4.47 7.09 -13.62
C LYS A 27 -2.99 7.24 -13.98
N ALA A 28 -2.31 8.21 -13.38
CA ALA A 28 -0.91 8.48 -13.66
C ALA A 28 -0.02 7.36 -13.09
N PHE A 29 -0.30 6.93 -11.86
CA PHE A 29 0.42 5.83 -11.23
C PHE A 29 0.20 4.50 -11.95
N ASP A 30 -1.03 4.16 -12.31
CA ASP A 30 -1.38 2.94 -13.03
C ASP A 30 -0.65 2.84 -14.37
N SER A 31 -0.57 3.96 -15.09
CA SER A 31 0.17 4.05 -16.35
C SER A 31 1.68 3.91 -16.15
N TYR A 32 2.19 4.42 -15.03
CA TYR A 32 3.60 4.39 -14.68
C TYR A 32 4.05 2.97 -14.28
N ILE A 33 3.36 2.35 -13.32
CA ILE A 33 3.71 1.01 -12.82
C ILE A 33 3.58 -0.06 -13.92
N ALA A 34 2.59 0.06 -14.82
CA ALA A 34 2.41 -0.87 -15.93
C ALA A 34 3.56 -0.90 -16.94
N ARG A 35 4.46 0.11 -16.93
CA ARG A 35 5.62 0.22 -17.83
C ARG A 35 6.93 -0.12 -17.15
N LYS A 36 6.92 -0.39 -15.85
CA LYS A 36 8.11 -0.63 -15.04
C LYS A 36 8.26 -2.12 -14.81
N GLU A 37 9.49 -2.61 -14.92
CA GLU A 37 9.85 -3.92 -14.41
C GLU A 37 9.93 -3.82 -12.88
N LEU A 38 9.17 -4.66 -12.18
CA LEU A 38 9.20 -4.72 -10.71
C LEU A 38 10.31 -5.65 -10.25
N ASP A 39 10.82 -5.43 -9.03
CA ASP A 39 11.77 -6.36 -8.41
C ASP A 39 11.00 -7.51 -7.74
N PRO A 40 11.18 -8.78 -8.17
CA PRO A 40 10.50 -9.91 -7.55
C PRO A 40 10.94 -10.15 -6.11
N GLU A 41 12.12 -9.68 -5.67
CA GLU A 41 12.58 -9.83 -4.30
C GLU A 41 12.06 -8.74 -3.35
N GLN A 42 11.42 -7.68 -3.90
CA GLN A 42 10.86 -6.60 -3.11
C GLN A 42 9.71 -7.11 -2.22
N ARG A 43 9.79 -6.79 -0.93
CA ARG A 43 8.76 -7.15 0.07
C ARG A 43 7.84 -5.97 0.32
N VAL A 44 6.53 -6.18 0.20
CA VAL A 44 5.53 -5.10 0.33
C VAL A 44 4.48 -5.45 1.36
N TYR A 45 4.39 -4.65 2.41
CA TYR A 45 3.34 -4.69 3.42
C TYR A 45 2.31 -3.60 3.10
N ILE A 46 1.04 -3.98 3.03
CA ILE A 46 -0.08 -3.08 2.71
C ILE A 46 -1.13 -3.22 3.82
N GLN A 47 -1.40 -2.14 4.53
CA GLN A 47 -2.46 -2.04 5.52
C GLN A 47 -3.47 -0.97 5.12
N VAL A 48 -4.75 -1.28 5.32
CA VAL A 48 -5.86 -0.34 5.14
C VAL A 48 -7.01 -0.68 6.10
N GLY A 49 -7.67 0.35 6.63
CA GLY A 49 -8.87 0.18 7.45
C GLY A 49 -10.17 0.19 6.63
N THR A 50 -11.27 -0.35 7.17
CA THR A 50 -12.59 -0.24 6.52
C THR A 50 -13.29 1.10 6.77
N GLN A 51 -12.79 1.91 7.72
CA GLN A 51 -13.34 3.21 8.09
C GLN A 51 -12.36 4.36 7.75
N GLU A 52 -11.59 4.21 6.68
CA GLU A 52 -10.63 5.21 6.19
C GLU A 52 -11.26 6.58 5.86
N GLY A 53 -10.48 7.64 6.09
CA GLY A 53 -10.86 9.04 5.89
C GLY A 53 -11.17 9.77 7.19
N ASP A 54 -10.74 11.03 7.27
CA ASP A 54 -11.05 11.94 8.39
C ASP A 54 -12.21 12.90 8.05
N ASP A 55 -12.82 13.53 9.06
CA ASP A 55 -13.81 14.60 8.90
C ASP A 55 -13.25 15.78 8.07
N THR A 56 -11.93 15.98 8.09
CA THR A 56 -11.23 17.01 7.28
C THR A 56 -11.19 16.65 5.79
N ASP A 57 -11.15 15.36 5.45
CA ASP A 57 -10.96 14.87 4.08
C ASP A 57 -12.27 14.84 3.26
N ARG A 58 -13.44 14.92 3.91
CA ARG A 58 -14.75 14.95 3.23
C ARG A 58 -14.89 16.06 2.19
N LYS A 59 -14.08 17.11 2.24
CA LYS A 59 -14.14 18.23 1.28
C LYS A 59 -13.44 17.94 -0.04
N LEU A 60 -12.50 17.00 -0.07
CA LEU A 60 -11.67 16.71 -1.26
C LEU A 60 -12.34 15.72 -2.23
N LEU A 61 -13.27 14.90 -1.75
CA LEU A 61 -14.03 13.96 -2.57
C LEU A 61 -15.52 14.05 -2.25
N TYR A 62 -16.33 14.46 -3.23
CA TYR A 62 -17.78 14.24 -3.25
C TYR A 62 -18.10 12.73 -3.43
N GLY A 63 -17.63 11.85 -2.53
CA GLY A 63 -17.73 10.39 -2.69
C GLY A 63 -17.29 9.54 -1.49
N ASN A 64 -17.41 8.21 -1.63
CA ASN A 64 -17.10 7.21 -0.59
C ASN A 64 -15.58 6.98 -0.45
N MET A 65 -14.92 7.88 0.28
CA MET A 65 -13.48 7.84 0.55
C MET A 65 -12.98 6.50 1.09
N LYS A 66 -13.77 5.86 1.98
CA LYS A 66 -13.45 4.54 2.56
C LYS A 66 -13.19 3.52 1.45
N GLN A 67 -14.07 3.47 0.46
CA GLN A 67 -13.93 2.57 -0.67
C GLN A 67 -12.71 2.92 -1.53
N ALA A 68 -12.39 4.21 -1.71
CA ALA A 68 -11.23 4.62 -2.51
C ALA A 68 -9.89 4.14 -1.93
N TYR A 69 -9.72 4.14 -0.61
CA TYR A 69 -8.53 3.58 0.04
C TYR A 69 -8.44 2.06 -0.12
N ILE A 70 -9.56 1.34 0.04
CA ILE A 70 -9.62 -0.11 -0.14
C ILE A 70 -9.32 -0.48 -1.60
N ASP A 71 -9.98 0.17 -2.56
CA ASP A 71 -9.78 -0.06 -3.99
C ASP A 71 -8.35 0.28 -4.42
N GLY A 72 -7.79 1.37 -3.91
CA GLY A 72 -6.40 1.74 -4.18
C GLY A 72 -5.40 0.69 -3.67
N SER A 73 -5.63 0.17 -2.46
CA SER A 73 -4.80 -0.88 -1.87
C SER A 73 -4.90 -2.19 -2.64
N LEU A 74 -6.12 -2.60 -3.01
CA LEU A 74 -6.37 -3.80 -3.83
C LEU A 74 -5.82 -3.66 -5.25
N MET A 75 -5.90 -2.47 -5.85
CA MET A 75 -5.34 -2.21 -7.16
C MET A 75 -3.81 -2.34 -7.13
N TYR A 76 -3.15 -1.73 -6.14
CA TYR A 76 -1.71 -1.85 -6.01
C TYR A 76 -1.27 -3.29 -5.78
N TYR A 77 -1.97 -4.03 -4.92
CA TYR A 77 -1.77 -5.47 -4.73
C TYR A 77 -1.84 -6.25 -6.07
N LYS A 78 -2.88 -6.01 -6.87
CA LYS A 78 -3.02 -6.64 -8.20
C LYS A 78 -1.89 -6.27 -9.16
N GLN A 79 -1.41 -5.03 -9.11
CA GLN A 79 -0.31 -4.57 -9.96
C GLN A 79 1.02 -5.24 -9.58
N LEU A 80 1.29 -5.43 -8.29
CA LEU A 80 2.47 -6.17 -7.81
C LEU A 80 2.46 -7.62 -8.32
N LEU A 81 1.33 -8.32 -8.18
CA LEU A 81 1.17 -9.68 -8.70
C LEU A 81 1.36 -9.74 -10.22
N LYS A 82 0.78 -8.78 -10.96
CA LYS A 82 0.93 -8.69 -12.43
C LYS A 82 2.38 -8.44 -12.83
N GLY A 83 3.16 -7.72 -12.02
CA GLY A 83 4.58 -7.48 -12.21
C GLY A 83 5.48 -8.59 -11.67
N SER A 84 4.94 -9.78 -11.41
CA SER A 84 5.70 -10.97 -10.98
C SER A 84 6.35 -10.87 -9.60
N VAL A 85 5.88 -9.97 -8.73
CA VAL A 85 6.22 -10.03 -7.29
C VAL A 85 5.52 -11.25 -6.69
N PRO A 86 6.25 -12.20 -6.08
CA PRO A 86 5.67 -13.39 -5.46
C PRO A 86 4.66 -13.01 -4.39
N ILE A 87 3.56 -13.77 -4.29
CA ILE A 87 2.53 -13.53 -3.28
C ILE A 87 3.09 -13.57 -1.85
N ASP A 88 4.08 -14.44 -1.58
CA ASP A 88 4.74 -14.55 -0.26
C ASP A 88 5.60 -13.32 0.10
N ASN A 89 5.94 -12.48 -0.89
CA ASN A 89 6.60 -11.21 -0.69
C ASN A 89 5.60 -10.05 -0.55
N ILE A 90 4.28 -10.31 -0.54
CA ILE A 90 3.24 -9.28 -0.39
C ILE A 90 2.31 -9.63 0.78
N HIS A 91 2.23 -8.75 1.77
CA HIS A 91 1.33 -8.91 2.91
C HIS A 91 0.24 -7.84 2.85
N LEU A 92 -0.96 -8.23 2.39
CA LEU A 92 -2.14 -7.36 2.33
C LEU A 92 -3.05 -7.59 3.54
N ASN A 93 -3.33 -6.53 4.29
CA ASN A 93 -4.19 -6.54 5.46
C ASN A 93 -5.29 -5.49 5.34
N ILE A 94 -6.55 -5.92 5.50
CA ILE A 94 -7.74 -5.05 5.55
C ILE A 94 -8.39 -5.23 6.91
N PHE A 95 -8.33 -4.20 7.76
CA PHE A 95 -8.81 -4.28 9.14
C PHE A 95 -10.18 -3.63 9.31
N ALA A 96 -11.09 -4.38 9.93
CA ALA A 96 -12.42 -3.89 10.25
C ALA A 96 -12.35 -2.76 11.29
N ASP A 97 -13.17 -1.74 11.08
CA ASP A 97 -13.41 -0.62 12.00
C ASP A 97 -12.19 0.27 12.28
N GLU A 98 -11.13 0.12 11.49
CA GLU A 98 -9.96 0.98 11.57
C GLU A 98 -10.08 2.20 10.67
N GLU A 99 -9.60 3.32 11.19
CA GLU A 99 -9.64 4.65 10.56
C GLU A 99 -8.24 5.09 10.11
N HIS A 100 -8.20 6.22 9.38
CA HIS A 100 -6.97 6.83 8.90
C HIS A 100 -6.23 7.58 10.02
N ASN A 101 -5.59 6.86 10.95
CA ASN A 101 -4.88 7.50 12.05
C ASN A 101 -3.67 6.71 12.57
N GLU A 102 -2.80 7.41 13.29
CA GLU A 102 -1.58 6.83 13.89
C GLU A 102 -1.89 5.78 14.95
N ILE A 103 -3.07 5.82 15.59
CA ILE A 103 -3.47 4.81 16.59
C ILE A 103 -3.66 3.45 15.91
N ALA A 104 -4.29 3.41 14.73
CA ALA A 104 -4.43 2.21 13.93
C ALA A 104 -3.06 1.75 13.40
N TRP A 105 -2.28 2.65 12.80
CA TRP A 105 -0.97 2.29 12.21
C TRP A 105 0.00 1.72 13.24
N ARG A 106 0.03 2.29 14.45
CA ARG A 106 0.87 1.81 15.57
C ARG A 106 0.60 0.35 15.91
N LYS A 107 -0.63 -0.13 15.82
CA LYS A 107 -0.98 -1.54 16.15
C LYS A 107 -0.29 -2.52 15.20
N HIS A 108 -0.13 -2.12 13.94
CA HIS A 108 0.33 -3.00 12.85
C HIS A 108 1.80 -2.80 12.50
N LEU A 109 2.40 -1.68 12.90
CA LEU A 109 3.81 -1.39 12.67
C LEU A 109 4.76 -2.52 13.14
N PRO A 110 4.59 -3.13 14.33
CA PRO A 110 5.47 -4.24 14.74
C PRO A 110 5.43 -5.44 13.79
N GLU A 111 4.24 -5.77 13.28
CA GLU A 111 4.04 -6.91 12.39
C GLU A 111 4.57 -6.61 10.98
N CYS A 112 4.37 -5.39 10.49
CA CYS A 112 5.03 -4.86 9.29
C CYS A 112 6.55 -4.96 9.37
N LEU A 113 7.17 -4.47 10.46
CA LEU A 113 8.63 -4.53 10.62
C LEU A 113 9.12 -5.97 10.69
N ARG A 114 8.42 -6.85 11.43
CA ARG A 114 8.71 -8.29 11.46
C ARG A 114 8.72 -8.86 10.05
N PHE A 115 7.64 -8.68 9.29
CA PHE A 115 7.52 -9.15 7.91
C PHE A 115 8.63 -8.62 6.99
N LEU A 116 8.98 -7.34 7.09
CA LEU A 116 10.03 -6.76 6.24
C LEU A 116 11.43 -7.27 6.62
N SER A 117 11.67 -7.56 7.90
CA SER A 117 12.96 -8.01 8.42
C SER A 117 13.25 -9.51 8.26
N GLU A 118 12.25 -10.33 7.91
CA GLU A 118 12.37 -11.80 7.80
C GLU A 118 13.50 -12.28 6.88
N LYS A 119 13.89 -11.47 5.89
CA LYS A 119 14.95 -11.79 4.92
C LYS A 119 16.19 -10.90 5.06
N TRP A 120 16.31 -10.10 6.13
CA TRP A 120 17.53 -9.32 6.37
C TRP A 120 18.65 -10.28 6.79
N SER A 121 19.76 -10.23 6.07
CA SER A 121 20.97 -11.00 6.33
C SER A 121 22.13 -10.08 6.66
#